data_AF-A0A846BP96-F1
#
_entry.id   AF-A0A846BP96-F1
#
_cell.length_a   1.000
_cell.length_b   1.000
_cell.length_c   1.000
_cell.angle_alpha   90.00
_cell.angle_beta   90.00
_cell.angle_gamma   90.00
#
_symmetry.space_group_name_H-M   'P 1'
#
loop_
_entity.id
_entity.type
_entity.pdbx_description
1 polymer ?
#
loop_
_entity_poly.entity_id
_entity_poly.type
_entity_poly.pdbx_seq_one_letter_code
_entity_poly.pdbx_strand_id
1 'polypeptide(L)'
;VLKNYSDVNLGCGKRPATGISWVFEQVEEAIILEDDCLPHPTFFQFCEELLEKYRDKPQVMGICGSNYKMGNPSYSYYFSRYFICWGWATWRRAWCHFDYEMKRWPEILETGWLDEFLQDRRVVKDWTIKFNQAYYGSSSSYAWSYQLQFACWQQNALVVRPNGNLVSNLGFGAEATHTTDSSSSYAVLPFDLISFPLKHPQTIVRDVKADNLIHNDWLRQKSRIYRAYKKVKKILSNKL
;
A
#
# COMPACT_ATOMS: atom_id res chain seq x y z
N VAL A 1 -21.62 7.51 15.67
CA VAL A 1 -20.19 7.74 15.31
C VAL A 1 -19.37 7.56 16.56
N LEU A 2 -18.44 6.59 16.57
CA LEU A 2 -17.49 6.39 17.67
C LEU A 2 -16.20 7.14 17.35
N LYS A 3 -15.52 7.66 18.37
CA LYS A 3 -14.31 8.47 18.20
C LYS A 3 -13.25 8.03 19.20
N ASN A 4 -12.01 7.88 18.74
CA ASN A 4 -10.86 7.50 19.57
C ASN A 4 -9.76 8.56 19.41
N TYR A 5 -9.67 9.47 20.37
CA TYR A 5 -8.69 10.55 20.41
C TYR A 5 -7.51 10.16 21.30
N SER A 6 -6.33 10.69 21.00
CA SER A 6 -5.13 10.55 21.84
C SER A 6 -4.82 11.91 22.46
N ASP A 7 -4.54 11.94 23.77
CA ASP A 7 -4.16 13.16 24.48
C ASP A 7 -2.74 13.64 24.14
N VAL A 8 -1.93 12.75 23.54
CA VAL A 8 -0.55 13.03 23.12
C VAL A 8 -0.37 12.74 21.63
N ASN A 9 0.61 13.41 21.01
CA ASN A 9 1.01 13.11 19.64
C ASN A 9 1.76 11.76 19.61
N LEU A 10 1.13 10.73 19.02
CA LEU A 10 1.69 9.40 18.85
C LEU A 10 2.39 9.22 17.48
N GLY A 11 2.42 10.25 16.63
CA GLY A 11 3.03 10.23 15.30
C GLY A 11 2.27 9.36 14.29
N CYS A 12 2.70 9.43 13.03
CA CYS A 12 2.02 8.75 11.91
C CYS A 12 2.29 7.24 11.84
N GLY A 13 3.17 6.68 12.68
CA GLY A 13 3.35 5.23 12.80
C GLY A 13 2.42 4.63 13.86
N LYS A 14 2.66 4.99 15.13
CA LYS A 14 1.95 4.40 16.28
C LYS A 14 0.49 4.82 16.34
N ARG A 15 0.13 6.04 15.91
CA ARG A 15 -1.27 6.48 15.96
C ARG A 15 -2.17 5.66 15.03
N PRO A 16 -1.87 5.51 13.72
CA PRO A 16 -2.67 4.65 12.86
C PRO A 16 -2.71 3.20 13.35
N ALA A 17 -1.56 2.63 13.73
CA ALA A 17 -1.48 1.26 14.25
C ALA A 17 -2.46 1.01 15.42
N THR A 18 -2.40 1.86 16.45
CA THR A 18 -3.28 1.73 17.63
C THR A 18 -4.74 2.06 17.33
N GLY A 19 -5.00 3.04 16.45
CA GLY A 19 -6.36 3.40 16.06
C GLY A 19 -7.06 2.30 15.26
N ILE A 20 -6.35 1.67 14.32
CA ILE A 20 -6.88 0.56 13.51
C ILE A 20 -7.10 -0.68 14.40
N SER A 21 -6.17 -0.99 15.31
CA SER A 21 -6.38 -2.08 16.28
C SER A 21 -7.64 -1.85 17.12
N TRP A 22 -7.86 -0.63 17.60
CA TRP A 22 -9.08 -0.28 18.34
C TRP A 22 -10.35 -0.45 17.49
N VAL A 23 -10.32 -0.13 16.19
CA VAL A 23 -11.44 -0.41 15.27
C VAL A 23 -11.73 -1.92 15.23
N PHE A 24 -10.69 -2.75 15.08
CA PHE A 24 -10.83 -4.20 15.01
C PHE A 24 -11.09 -4.87 16.35
N GLU A 25 -11.14 -4.15 17.48
CA GLU A 25 -11.77 -4.67 18.70
C GLU A 25 -13.30 -4.71 18.56
N GLN A 26 -13.86 -3.85 17.69
CA GLN A 26 -15.29 -3.58 17.60
C GLN A 26 -15.96 -4.20 16.38
N VAL A 27 -15.25 -4.32 15.24
CA VAL A 27 -15.81 -4.81 13.97
C VAL A 27 -14.97 -5.92 13.35
N GLU A 28 -15.57 -6.74 12.48
CA GLU A 28 -14.87 -7.83 11.78
C GLU A 28 -14.17 -7.37 10.50
N GLU A 29 -14.58 -6.23 9.94
CA GLU A 29 -14.00 -5.64 8.74
C GLU A 29 -14.19 -4.13 8.74
N ALA A 30 -13.30 -3.43 8.04
CA ALA A 30 -13.33 -1.99 7.96
C ALA A 30 -12.77 -1.51 6.61
N ILE A 31 -13.31 -0.38 6.14
CA ILE A 31 -12.71 0.47 5.10
C ILE A 31 -11.98 1.60 5.83
N ILE A 32 -10.70 1.80 5.51
CA ILE A 32 -9.78 2.73 6.15
C ILE A 32 -9.37 3.80 5.13
N LEU A 33 -9.49 5.07 5.51
CA LEU A 33 -9.08 6.24 4.74
C LEU A 33 -8.18 7.13 5.60
N GLU A 34 -7.14 7.68 4.99
CA GLU A 34 -6.33 8.77 5.54
C GLU A 34 -6.98 10.11 5.16
N ASP A 35 -6.64 11.19 5.87
CA ASP A 35 -7.22 12.53 5.67
C ASP A 35 -6.86 13.14 4.30
N ASP A 36 -5.77 12.68 3.70
CA ASP A 36 -5.27 13.08 2.39
C ASP A 36 -5.72 12.17 1.23
N CYS A 37 -6.58 11.18 1.50
CA CYS A 37 -7.06 10.23 0.52
C CYS A 37 -8.48 10.57 0.08
N LEU A 38 -8.64 10.95 -1.20
CA LEU A 38 -9.95 11.19 -1.81
C LEU A 38 -10.43 9.94 -2.55
N PRO A 39 -11.43 9.19 -2.03
CA PRO A 39 -12.00 8.05 -2.73
C PRO A 39 -13.04 8.47 -3.78
N HIS A 40 -13.06 7.78 -4.92
CA HIS A 40 -14.20 7.80 -5.82
C HIS A 40 -15.38 7.03 -5.18
N PRO A 41 -16.66 7.43 -5.37
CA PRO A 41 -17.80 6.75 -4.74
C PRO A 41 -17.86 5.23 -4.98
N THR A 42 -17.44 4.76 -6.15
CA THR A 42 -17.40 3.32 -6.47
C THR A 42 -16.37 2.54 -5.66
N PHE A 43 -15.42 3.19 -4.98
CA PHE A 43 -14.47 2.54 -4.08
C PHE A 43 -15.18 1.78 -2.96
N PHE A 44 -16.24 2.36 -2.39
CA PHE A 44 -16.98 1.73 -1.29
C PHE A 44 -17.70 0.47 -1.76
N GLN A 45 -18.41 0.53 -2.89
CA GLN A 45 -19.06 -0.65 -3.48
C GLN A 45 -18.04 -1.72 -3.88
N PHE A 46 -16.88 -1.31 -4.40
CA PHE A 46 -15.77 -2.22 -4.71
C PHE A 46 -15.25 -2.94 -3.46
N CYS A 47 -15.05 -2.21 -2.36
CA CYS A 47 -14.63 -2.80 -1.10
C CYS A 47 -15.69 -3.73 -0.51
N GLU A 48 -16.96 -3.33 -0.49
CA GLU A 48 -18.05 -4.13 0.06
C GLU A 48 -18.17 -5.50 -0.64
N GLU A 49 -18.22 -5.51 -1.98
CA GLU A 49 -18.34 -6.75 -2.75
C GLU A 49 -17.14 -7.70 -2.51
N LEU A 50 -15.94 -7.14 -2.37
CA LEU A 50 -14.71 -7.91 -2.20
C LEU A 50 -14.45 -8.33 -0.75
N LEU A 51 -14.88 -7.53 0.22
CA LEU A 51 -14.87 -7.87 1.64
C LEU A 51 -15.73 -9.12 1.88
N GLU A 52 -16.91 -9.16 1.27
CA GLU A 52 -17.79 -10.33 1.33
C GLU A 52 -17.19 -11.51 0.57
N LYS A 53 -16.75 -11.32 -0.69
CA LYS A 53 -16.22 -12.40 -1.53
C LYS A 53 -15.01 -13.12 -0.93
N TYR A 54 -14.12 -12.39 -0.25
CA TYR A 54 -12.88 -12.92 0.30
C TYR A 54 -12.88 -13.06 1.82
N ARG A 55 -14.05 -12.93 2.47
CA ARG A 55 -14.21 -13.05 3.92
C ARG A 55 -13.50 -14.26 4.50
N ASP A 56 -13.64 -15.43 3.87
CA ASP A 56 -13.05 -16.69 4.36
C ASP A 56 -11.81 -17.15 3.58
N LYS A 57 -11.12 -16.24 2.88
CA LYS A 57 -9.92 -16.55 2.09
C LYS A 57 -8.67 -15.99 2.78
N PRO A 58 -7.97 -16.77 3.64
CA PRO A 58 -6.84 -16.28 4.42
C PRO A 58 -5.68 -15.79 3.55
N GLN A 59 -5.52 -16.32 2.34
CA GLN A 59 -4.51 -15.83 1.38
C GLN A 59 -4.77 -14.39 0.87
N VAL A 60 -5.92 -13.78 1.15
CA VAL A 60 -6.22 -12.38 0.83
C VAL A 60 -6.29 -11.59 2.14
N MET A 61 -5.38 -10.62 2.30
CA MET A 61 -5.25 -9.83 3.53
C MET A 61 -5.67 -8.38 3.39
N GLY A 62 -5.94 -7.89 2.19
CA GLY A 62 -6.41 -6.53 2.01
C GLY A 62 -6.92 -6.23 0.62
N ILE A 63 -7.68 -5.15 0.53
CA ILE A 63 -8.24 -4.58 -0.70
C ILE A 63 -7.74 -3.15 -0.77
N CYS A 64 -6.81 -2.82 -1.66
CA CYS A 64 -6.35 -1.45 -1.83
C CYS A 64 -7.24 -0.72 -2.84
N GLY A 65 -7.37 0.60 -2.71
CA GLY A 65 -8.13 1.45 -3.65
C GLY A 65 -7.25 2.11 -4.72
N SER A 66 -5.94 2.15 -4.51
CA SER A 66 -5.02 2.85 -5.42
C SER A 66 -4.40 1.91 -6.45
N ASN A 67 -4.30 2.37 -7.70
CA ASN A 67 -3.52 1.67 -8.71
C ASN A 67 -2.89 2.60 -9.77
N TYR A 68 -1.77 2.16 -10.34
CA TYR A 68 -0.97 2.88 -11.33
C TYR A 68 -1.14 2.31 -12.74
N LYS A 69 -2.30 1.73 -13.06
CA LYS A 69 -2.63 1.09 -14.35
C LYS A 69 -1.69 -0.06 -14.76
N MET A 70 -1.32 -0.90 -13.80
CA MET A 70 -0.32 -1.96 -13.99
C MET A 70 -0.88 -3.39 -14.08
N GLY A 71 -2.19 -3.57 -13.91
CA GLY A 71 -2.81 -4.90 -13.84
C GLY A 71 -3.38 -5.42 -15.16
N ASN A 72 -3.85 -6.67 -15.14
CA ASN A 72 -4.47 -7.32 -16.29
C ASN A 72 -5.85 -6.71 -16.62
N PRO A 73 -6.05 -6.10 -17.80
CA PRO A 73 -7.30 -5.42 -18.16
C PRO A 73 -8.52 -6.35 -18.33
N SER A 74 -8.32 -7.68 -18.33
CA SER A 74 -9.41 -8.65 -18.48
C SER A 74 -10.34 -8.74 -17.27
N TYR A 75 -9.89 -8.30 -16.09
CA TYR A 75 -10.64 -8.34 -14.84
C TYR A 75 -10.86 -6.93 -14.27
N SER A 76 -11.69 -6.78 -13.24
CA SER A 76 -11.85 -5.48 -12.54
C SER A 76 -10.71 -5.21 -11.57
N TYR A 77 -10.04 -6.26 -11.11
CA TYR A 77 -8.91 -6.20 -10.18
C TYR A 77 -7.97 -7.39 -10.41
N TYR A 78 -6.79 -7.31 -9.80
CA TYR A 78 -5.77 -8.36 -9.79
C TYR A 78 -5.24 -8.56 -8.37
N PHE A 79 -4.45 -9.63 -8.17
CA PHE A 79 -3.79 -9.89 -6.90
C PHE A 79 -2.32 -9.51 -6.98
N SER A 80 -1.87 -8.75 -6.00
CA SER A 80 -0.48 -8.30 -5.87
C SER A 80 0.08 -8.75 -4.52
N ARG A 81 1.39 -8.93 -4.43
CA ARG A 81 2.04 -8.99 -3.11
C ARG A 81 2.26 -7.61 -2.50
N TYR A 82 2.06 -6.53 -3.25
CA TYR A 82 2.37 -5.17 -2.82
C TYR A 82 1.14 -4.42 -2.31
N PHE A 83 1.14 -4.17 -1.01
CA PHE A 83 0.15 -3.38 -0.30
C PHE A 83 0.35 -1.88 -0.56
N ILE A 84 -0.75 -1.15 -0.79
CA ILE A 84 -0.77 0.33 -0.81
C ILE A 84 -1.86 0.80 0.14
N CYS A 85 -1.49 1.67 1.08
CA CYS A 85 -2.37 2.13 2.17
C CYS A 85 -3.23 3.35 1.84
N TRP A 86 -3.15 3.90 0.63
CA TRP A 86 -4.00 5.01 0.20
C TRP A 86 -5.41 4.53 -0.13
N GLY A 87 -6.25 4.54 0.90
CA GLY A 87 -7.59 3.98 0.91
C GLY A 87 -7.61 2.48 0.70
N TRP A 88 -8.09 1.73 1.69
CA TRP A 88 -8.05 0.29 1.66
C TRP A 88 -9.10 -0.32 2.57
N ALA A 89 -9.32 -1.63 2.47
CA ALA A 89 -10.17 -2.38 3.36
C ALA A 89 -9.49 -3.68 3.78
N THR A 90 -9.85 -4.16 4.97
CA THR A 90 -9.35 -5.44 5.49
C THR A 90 -10.31 -6.01 6.54
N TRP A 91 -9.95 -7.18 7.06
CA TRP A 91 -10.67 -7.91 8.10
C TRP A 91 -9.85 -7.97 9.39
N ARG A 92 -10.52 -8.11 10.53
CA ARG A 92 -9.92 -8.42 11.84
C ARG A 92 -9.01 -9.63 11.74
N ARG A 93 -9.44 -10.68 11.03
CA ARG A 93 -8.66 -11.92 10.80
C ARG A 93 -7.34 -11.69 10.05
N ALA A 94 -7.21 -10.61 9.29
CA ALA A 94 -5.96 -10.27 8.61
C ALA A 94 -5.14 -9.32 9.46
N TRP A 95 -5.81 -8.33 10.09
CA TRP A 95 -5.16 -7.37 10.98
C TRP A 95 -4.52 -8.02 12.21
N CYS A 96 -5.02 -9.15 12.70
CA CYS A 96 -4.42 -9.85 13.85
C CYS A 96 -2.96 -10.31 13.62
N HIS A 97 -2.50 -10.36 12.36
CA HIS A 97 -1.11 -10.65 12.01
C HIS A 97 -0.21 -9.40 12.00
N PHE A 98 -0.77 -8.20 12.11
CA PHE A 98 -0.02 -6.96 12.12
C PHE A 98 0.80 -6.84 13.41
N ASP A 99 2.11 -6.72 13.25
CA ASP A 99 3.05 -6.45 14.34
C ASP A 99 3.80 -5.14 14.07
N TYR A 100 3.44 -4.10 14.83
CA TYR A 100 4.07 -2.78 14.70
C TYR A 100 5.57 -2.80 15.04
N GLU A 101 6.01 -3.71 15.89
CA GLU A 101 7.40 -3.82 16.34
C GLU A 101 8.24 -4.69 15.40
N MET A 102 7.62 -5.39 14.45
CA MET A 102 8.27 -6.32 13.53
C MET A 102 9.24 -7.29 14.25
N LYS A 103 8.82 -7.92 15.36
CA LYS A 103 9.70 -8.71 16.26
C LYS A 103 10.46 -9.81 15.55
N ARG A 104 9.89 -10.36 14.49
CA ARG A 104 10.47 -11.44 13.69
C ARG A 104 11.45 -10.96 12.60
N TRP A 105 11.58 -9.65 12.39
CA TRP A 105 12.43 -9.10 11.34
C TRP A 105 13.91 -9.47 11.49
N PRO A 106 14.56 -9.38 12.67
CA PRO A 106 15.96 -9.76 12.84
C PRO A 106 16.23 -11.22 12.43
N GLU A 107 15.39 -12.15 12.91
CA GLU A 107 15.52 -13.56 12.58
C GLU A 107 15.35 -13.81 11.08
N ILE A 108 14.33 -13.21 10.45
CA ILE A 108 14.06 -13.35 9.01
C ILE A 108 15.16 -12.74 8.14
N LEU A 109 15.79 -11.65 8.60
CA LEU A 109 16.89 -11.03 7.89
C LEU A 109 18.11 -11.96 7.78
N GLU A 110 18.37 -12.79 8.80
CA GLU A 110 19.49 -13.73 8.83
C GLU A 110 19.28 -14.97 7.95
N THR A 111 18.03 -15.34 7.63
CA THR A 111 17.75 -16.56 6.86
C THR A 111 17.94 -16.41 5.35
N GLY A 112 18.03 -15.18 4.82
CA GLY A 112 17.98 -14.94 3.38
C GLY A 112 16.60 -15.11 2.75
N TRP A 113 15.53 -15.21 3.57
CA TRP A 113 14.16 -15.43 3.09
C TRP A 113 13.70 -14.38 2.06
N LEU A 114 14.12 -13.12 2.19
CA LEU A 114 13.78 -12.10 1.20
C LEU A 114 14.36 -12.40 -0.19
N ASP A 115 15.57 -12.96 -0.26
CA ASP A 115 16.19 -13.35 -1.53
C ASP A 115 15.36 -14.43 -2.23
N GLU A 116 14.91 -15.43 -1.49
CA GLU A 116 14.05 -16.50 -2.00
C GLU A 116 12.66 -15.99 -2.40
N PHE A 117 12.06 -15.12 -1.58
CA PHE A 117 10.71 -14.62 -1.80
C PHE A 117 10.63 -13.60 -2.94
N LEU A 118 11.61 -12.70 -3.04
CA LEU A 118 11.60 -11.60 -4.00
C LEU A 118 12.30 -11.93 -5.32
N GLN A 119 13.32 -12.80 -5.29
CA GLN A 119 14.08 -13.31 -6.45
C GLN A 119 14.72 -12.24 -7.34
N ASP A 120 14.90 -11.01 -6.82
CA ASP A 120 15.61 -9.93 -7.50
C ASP A 120 16.37 -9.11 -6.45
N ARG A 121 17.69 -9.13 -6.53
CA ARG A 121 18.60 -8.50 -5.57
C ARG A 121 18.37 -7.00 -5.41
N ARG A 122 17.85 -6.31 -6.43
CA ARG A 122 17.53 -4.88 -6.35
C ARG A 122 16.27 -4.65 -5.52
N VAL A 123 15.25 -5.51 -5.69
CA VAL A 123 14.04 -5.52 -4.86
C VAL A 123 14.40 -5.84 -3.41
N VAL A 124 15.19 -6.89 -3.20
CA VAL A 124 15.64 -7.32 -1.87
C VAL A 124 16.32 -6.16 -1.17
N LYS A 125 17.35 -5.58 -1.78
CA LYS A 125 18.08 -4.44 -1.21
C LYS A 125 17.16 -3.28 -0.85
N ASP A 126 16.21 -2.92 -1.72
CA ASP A 126 15.28 -1.82 -1.47
C ASP A 126 14.36 -2.09 -0.27
N TRP A 127 13.83 -3.31 -0.17
CA TRP A 127 12.93 -3.70 0.93
C TRP A 127 13.67 -3.94 2.23
N THR A 128 14.88 -4.51 2.22
CA THR A 128 15.75 -4.61 3.40
C THR A 128 16.01 -3.23 4.00
N ILE A 129 16.27 -2.21 3.18
CA ILE A 129 16.44 -0.83 3.68
C ILE A 129 15.17 -0.33 4.36
N LYS A 130 14.00 -0.51 3.72
CA LYS A 130 12.71 -0.08 4.28
C LYS A 130 12.37 -0.79 5.60
N PHE A 131 12.57 -2.11 5.67
CA PHE A 131 12.31 -2.88 6.88
C PHE A 131 13.33 -2.59 7.99
N ASN A 132 14.61 -2.39 7.65
CA ASN A 132 15.58 -1.88 8.63
C ASN A 132 15.20 -0.50 9.15
N GLN A 133 14.70 0.39 8.31
CA GLN A 133 14.21 1.71 8.76
C GLN A 133 12.95 1.59 9.63
N ALA A 134 12.04 0.68 9.31
CA ALA A 134 10.84 0.44 10.12
C ALA A 134 11.18 -0.16 11.49
N TYR A 135 12.16 -1.08 11.56
CA TYR A 135 12.57 -1.77 12.78
C TYR A 135 13.57 -0.99 13.64
N TYR A 136 14.67 -0.51 13.06
CA TYR A 136 15.74 0.20 13.79
C TYR A 136 15.55 1.71 13.86
N GLY A 137 14.62 2.28 13.08
CA GLY A 137 14.32 3.70 13.14
C GLY A 137 13.84 4.12 14.53
N SER A 138 13.98 5.39 14.88
CA SER A 138 13.36 5.91 16.10
C SER A 138 11.85 5.63 16.08
N SER A 139 11.20 5.59 17.24
CA SER A 139 9.74 5.40 17.37
C SER A 139 8.89 6.41 16.58
N SER A 140 9.52 7.47 16.06
CA SER A 140 9.00 8.43 15.08
C SER A 140 9.06 7.93 13.62
N SER A 141 9.51 6.69 13.37
CA SER A 141 9.58 6.07 12.05
C SER A 141 8.16 5.91 11.51
N TYR A 142 7.84 6.77 10.56
CA TYR A 142 6.49 7.15 10.21
C TYR A 142 5.67 6.14 9.39
N ALA A 143 6.14 4.91 9.20
CA ALA A 143 5.65 4.10 8.08
C ALA A 143 5.03 2.77 8.52
N TRP A 144 3.95 2.79 9.31
CA TRP A 144 3.14 1.60 9.66
C TRP A 144 2.77 0.72 8.45
N SER A 145 2.73 1.30 7.25
CA SER A 145 2.50 0.60 6.00
C SER A 145 3.61 -0.38 5.61
N TYR A 146 4.87 -0.17 6.02
CA TYR A 146 5.94 -1.15 5.84
C TYR A 146 5.79 -2.33 6.79
N GLN A 147 5.42 -2.11 8.05
CA GLN A 147 5.07 -3.18 8.98
C GLN A 147 3.89 -4.01 8.44
N LEU A 148 2.86 -3.35 7.89
CA LEU A 148 1.72 -4.05 7.30
C LEU A 148 2.13 -4.86 6.07
N GLN A 149 2.97 -4.30 5.20
CA GLN A 149 3.51 -5.04 4.07
C GLN A 149 4.28 -6.29 4.52
N PHE A 150 5.11 -6.15 5.56
CA PHE A 150 5.86 -7.26 6.14
C PHE A 150 4.92 -8.34 6.69
N ALA A 151 3.90 -7.95 7.47
CA ALA A 151 2.89 -8.86 7.97
C ALA A 151 2.19 -9.63 6.84
N CYS A 152 1.81 -8.96 5.75
CA CYS A 152 1.24 -9.64 4.58
C CYS A 152 2.20 -10.67 3.98
N TRP A 153 3.48 -10.35 3.84
CA TRP A 153 4.44 -11.29 3.25
C TRP A 153 4.78 -12.47 4.15
N GLN A 154 4.81 -12.27 5.47
CA GLN A 154 5.00 -13.38 6.42
C GLN A 154 3.88 -14.43 6.33
N GLN A 155 2.68 -14.02 5.94
CA GLN A 155 1.54 -14.92 5.69
C GLN A 155 1.50 -15.46 4.26
N ASN A 156 2.49 -15.16 3.41
CA ASN A 156 2.45 -15.39 1.96
C ASN A 156 1.16 -14.85 1.30
N ALA A 157 0.60 -13.78 1.86
CA ALA A 157 -0.69 -13.27 1.45
C ALA A 157 -0.58 -12.33 0.24
N LEU A 158 -1.70 -12.21 -0.45
CA LEU A 158 -1.92 -11.26 -1.54
C LEU A 158 -2.92 -10.19 -1.10
N VAL A 159 -2.91 -9.09 -1.85
CA VAL A 159 -3.87 -8.00 -1.73
C VAL A 159 -4.59 -7.83 -3.06
N VAL A 160 -5.84 -7.41 -3.00
CA VAL A 160 -6.60 -7.01 -4.17
C VAL A 160 -6.19 -5.60 -4.58
N ARG A 161 -5.95 -5.41 -5.88
CA ARG A 161 -5.66 -4.12 -6.51
C ARG A 161 -6.63 -3.87 -7.66
N PRO A 162 -7.39 -2.76 -7.68
CA PRO A 162 -8.25 -2.43 -8.81
C PRO A 162 -7.39 -2.20 -10.05
N ASN A 163 -7.92 -2.49 -11.24
CA ASN A 163 -7.19 -2.20 -12.48
C ASN A 163 -7.14 -0.70 -12.80
N GLY A 164 -8.13 0.06 -12.35
CA GLY A 164 -8.14 1.52 -12.35
C GLY A 164 -7.80 2.12 -10.98
N ASN A 165 -7.47 3.41 -10.95
CA ASN A 165 -7.28 4.12 -9.69
C ASN A 165 -8.64 4.55 -9.08
N LEU A 166 -8.94 4.10 -7.86
CA LEU A 166 -10.20 4.45 -7.16
C LEU A 166 -9.99 5.43 -6.00
N VAL A 167 -8.75 5.71 -5.62
CA VAL A 167 -8.39 6.65 -4.55
C VAL A 167 -7.26 7.55 -5.03
N SER A 168 -7.44 8.86 -4.90
CA SER A 168 -6.42 9.84 -5.25
C SER A 168 -5.77 10.36 -3.97
N ASN A 169 -4.44 10.26 -3.87
CA ASN A 169 -3.71 10.86 -2.76
C ASN A 169 -3.43 12.34 -3.08
N LEU A 170 -3.99 13.22 -2.26
CA LEU A 170 -3.88 14.68 -2.36
C LEU A 170 -2.75 15.25 -1.48
N GLY A 171 -2.17 14.42 -0.61
CA GLY A 171 -1.13 14.80 0.35
C GLY A 171 0.26 14.95 -0.24
N PHE A 172 0.40 15.24 -1.54
CA PHE A 172 1.69 15.51 -2.16
C PHE A 172 2.00 17.01 -2.14
N GLY A 173 3.10 17.43 -1.50
CA GLY A 173 3.42 18.85 -1.38
C GLY A 173 4.54 19.15 -0.40
N ALA A 174 4.99 20.41 -0.36
CA ALA A 174 6.08 20.83 0.53
C ALA A 174 5.77 20.58 2.02
N GLU A 175 4.49 20.61 2.39
CA GLU A 175 3.99 20.39 3.76
C GLU A 175 3.74 18.90 4.09
N ALA A 176 3.96 17.99 3.14
CA ALA A 176 3.71 16.57 3.32
C ALA A 176 4.76 15.90 4.22
N THR A 177 4.33 14.99 5.10
CA THR A 177 5.27 14.27 5.98
C THR A 177 6.14 13.27 5.21
N HIS A 178 5.61 12.62 4.15
CA HIS A 178 6.31 11.58 3.38
C HIS A 178 6.38 11.81 1.88
N THR A 179 5.46 12.59 1.33
CA THR A 179 5.19 12.73 -0.11
C THR A 179 5.57 14.13 -0.60
N THR A 180 6.79 14.59 -0.26
CA THR A 180 7.21 15.97 -0.52
C THR A 180 7.47 16.33 -1.98
N ASP A 181 7.59 15.33 -2.87
CA ASP A 181 7.73 15.55 -4.31
C ASP A 181 6.36 15.75 -4.97
N SER A 182 5.86 16.99 -5.01
CA SER A 182 4.63 17.33 -5.73
C SER A 182 4.66 17.03 -7.23
N SER A 183 5.86 16.80 -7.80
CA SER A 183 6.01 16.38 -9.20
C SER A 183 5.97 14.86 -9.39
N SER A 184 5.73 14.11 -8.31
CA SER A 184 5.55 12.66 -8.35
C SER A 184 4.48 12.28 -9.37
N SER A 185 4.74 11.22 -10.15
CA SER A 185 3.72 10.66 -11.06
C SER A 185 2.58 9.98 -10.32
N TYR A 186 2.67 9.90 -8.99
CA TYR A 186 1.63 9.37 -8.12
C TYR A 186 0.82 10.45 -7.40
N ALA A 187 1.23 11.72 -7.50
CA ALA A 187 0.52 12.83 -6.90
C ALA A 187 -0.79 13.08 -7.66
N VAL A 188 -1.91 13.16 -6.93
CA VAL A 188 -3.22 13.57 -7.47
C VAL A 188 -3.59 12.77 -8.73
N LEU A 189 -3.36 11.46 -8.68
CA LEU A 189 -3.71 10.59 -9.80
C LEU A 189 -5.22 10.65 -10.07
N PRO A 190 -5.66 10.89 -11.31
CA PRO A 190 -7.07 10.88 -11.66
C PRO A 190 -7.73 9.55 -11.34
N PHE A 191 -9.03 9.60 -11.08
CA PHE A 191 -9.84 8.40 -10.99
C PHE A 191 -9.96 7.71 -12.34
N ASP A 192 -10.06 6.39 -12.31
CA ASP A 192 -10.54 5.61 -13.43
C ASP A 192 -11.95 5.10 -13.11
N LEU A 193 -12.80 5.04 -14.13
CA LEU A 193 -14.11 4.44 -14.00
C LEU A 193 -13.97 2.93 -13.80
N ILE A 194 -14.72 2.40 -12.84
CA ILE A 194 -14.94 0.96 -12.65
C ILE A 194 -16.41 0.66 -12.92
N SER A 195 -16.65 -0.40 -13.69
CA SER A 195 -18.01 -0.88 -14.01
C SER A 195 -18.38 -2.05 -13.11
N PHE A 196 -19.66 -2.14 -12.78
CA PHE A 196 -20.27 -3.27 -12.09
C PHE A 196 -21.21 -4.03 -13.04
N PRO A 197 -21.41 -5.36 -12.86
CA PRO A 197 -20.77 -6.21 -11.83
C PRO A 197 -19.26 -6.37 -12.05
N LEU A 198 -18.50 -6.63 -10.98
CA LEU A 198 -17.05 -6.80 -11.09
C LEU A 198 -16.71 -8.07 -11.91
N LYS A 199 -15.70 -7.94 -12.77
CA LYS A 199 -15.10 -9.09 -13.46
C LYS A 199 -14.05 -9.71 -12.55
N HIS A 200 -14.38 -10.84 -11.94
CA HIS A 200 -13.49 -11.53 -11.00
C HIS A 200 -12.46 -12.43 -11.71
N PRO A 201 -11.18 -12.44 -11.28
CA PRO A 201 -10.26 -13.52 -11.60
C PRO A 201 -10.79 -14.87 -11.07
N GLN A 202 -10.58 -15.94 -11.83
CA GLN A 202 -11.02 -17.29 -11.44
C GLN A 202 -10.18 -17.91 -10.30
N THR A 203 -8.94 -17.47 -10.15
CA THR A 203 -8.00 -18.00 -9.16
C THR A 203 -7.33 -16.86 -8.39
N ILE A 204 -6.98 -17.13 -7.14
CA ILE A 204 -6.23 -16.19 -6.29
C ILE A 204 -4.75 -16.44 -6.53
N VAL A 205 -4.22 -15.84 -7.59
CA VAL A 205 -2.82 -15.99 -8.02
C VAL A 205 -2.21 -14.62 -8.24
N ARG A 206 -0.97 -14.47 -7.79
CA ARG A 206 -0.15 -13.26 -7.96
C ARG A 206 -0.03 -12.90 -9.45
N ASP A 207 -0.34 -11.65 -9.79
CA ASP A 207 -0.01 -11.08 -11.10
C ASP A 207 1.47 -10.65 -11.12
N VAL A 208 2.33 -11.59 -11.52
CA VAL A 208 3.80 -11.39 -11.58
C VAL A 208 4.16 -10.22 -12.50
N LYS A 209 3.42 -10.05 -13.60
CA LYS A 209 3.70 -8.97 -14.57
C LYS A 209 3.41 -7.61 -13.94
N ALA A 210 2.26 -7.47 -13.28
CA ALA A 210 1.91 -6.25 -12.57
C ALA A 210 2.91 -5.94 -11.45
N ASP A 211 3.29 -6.93 -10.63
CA ASP A 211 4.27 -6.77 -9.55
C ASP A 211 5.64 -6.33 -10.07
N ASN A 212 6.09 -6.88 -11.21
CA ASN A 212 7.33 -6.46 -11.85
C ASN A 212 7.26 -5.01 -12.37
N LEU A 213 6.11 -4.59 -12.92
CA LEU A 213 5.91 -3.20 -13.36
C LEU A 213 5.94 -2.23 -12.17
N ILE A 214 5.25 -2.57 -11.08
CA ILE A 214 5.24 -1.78 -9.83
C ILE A 214 6.67 -1.58 -9.34
N HIS A 215 7.42 -2.67 -9.21
CA HIS A 215 8.78 -2.60 -8.70
C HIS A 215 9.72 -1.80 -9.60
N ASN A 216 9.69 -2.05 -10.92
CA ASN A 216 10.53 -1.33 -11.87
C ASN A 216 10.24 0.17 -11.85
N ASP A 217 8.97 0.56 -11.72
CA ASP A 217 8.61 1.97 -11.61
C ASP A 217 9.15 2.59 -10.30
N TRP A 218 9.00 1.90 -9.16
CA TRP A 218 9.58 2.37 -7.89
C TRP A 218 11.09 2.53 -7.94
N LEU A 219 11.82 1.58 -8.52
CA LEU A 219 13.27 1.71 -8.72
C LEU A 219 13.62 2.86 -9.66
N ARG A 220 12.88 3.01 -10.77
CA ARG A 220 13.10 4.08 -11.74
C ARG A 220 12.95 5.45 -11.08
N GLN A 221 11.95 5.64 -10.23
CA GLN A 221 11.73 6.91 -9.52
C GLN A 221 12.86 7.25 -8.52
N LYS A 222 13.56 6.23 -8.02
CA LYS A 222 14.76 6.41 -7.17
C LYS A 222 16.03 6.68 -7.96
N SER A 223 16.05 6.41 -9.27
CA SER A 223 17.23 6.60 -10.12
C SER A 223 17.65 8.07 -10.17
N ARG A 224 18.95 8.33 -9.93
CA ARG A 224 19.55 9.67 -10.04
C ARG A 224 19.36 10.26 -11.44
N ILE A 225 19.42 9.42 -12.47
CA ILE A 225 19.20 9.81 -13.87
C ILE A 225 17.77 10.30 -14.06
N TYR A 226 16.79 9.56 -13.53
CA TYR A 226 15.38 9.94 -13.63
C TYR A 226 15.07 11.24 -12.86
N ARG A 227 15.65 11.42 -11.67
CA ARG A 227 15.53 12.66 -10.90
C ARG A 227 16.16 13.85 -11.63
N ALA A 228 17.33 13.66 -12.26
CA ALA A 228 17.97 14.68 -13.09
C ALA A 228 17.11 15.03 -14.32
N TYR A 229 16.58 14.02 -15.00
CA TYR A 229 15.63 14.19 -16.11
C TYR A 229 14.40 15.00 -15.70
N LYS A 230 13.75 14.65 -14.58
CA LYS A 230 12.60 15.42 -14.04
C LYS A 230 12.98 16.88 -13.76
N LYS A 231 14.15 17.12 -13.15
CA LYS A 231 14.65 18.47 -12.85
C LYS A 231 14.84 19.30 -14.12
N VAL A 232 15.43 18.72 -15.16
CA VAL A 232 15.60 19.37 -16.48
C VAL A 232 14.25 19.65 -17.13
N LYS A 233 13.34 18.67 -17.15
CA LYS A 233 12.00 18.82 -17.73
C LYS A 233 11.22 19.97 -17.07
N LYS A 234 11.26 20.08 -15.75
CA LYS A 234 10.61 21.17 -14.99
C LYS A 234 11.18 22.55 -15.33
N ILE A 235 12.50 22.64 -15.54
CA ILE A 235 13.15 23.91 -15.94
C ILE A 235 12.70 24.31 -17.36
N LEU A 236 12.58 23.34 -18.27
CA LEU A 236 12.15 23.59 -19.64
C LEU A 236 10.67 23.96 -19.74
N SER A 237 9.80 23.33 -18.94
CA SER A 237 8.36 23.65 -18.91
C SER A 237 8.03 25.01 -18.30
N ASN A 238 8.91 25.56 -17.44
CA ASN A 238 8.74 26.88 -16.84
C ASN A 238 9.29 28.03 -17.72
N LYS A 239 9.89 27.70 -18.87
CA LYS A 239 10.45 28.66 -19.83
C LYS A 239 9.58 28.88 -21.08
N LEU A 240 8.43 28.21 -21.14
CA LEU A 240 7.37 28.36 -22.14
C LEU A 240 6.11 28.89 -21.44
#